data_AF-A0A969MDR0-F1
#
_entry.id   AF-A0A969MDR0-F1
#
_cell.length_a   1.000
_cell.length_b   1.000
_cell.length_c   1.000
_cell.angle_alpha   90.00
_cell.angle_beta   90.00
_cell.angle_gamma   90.00
#
_symmetry.space_group_name_H-M   'P 1'
#
loop_
_entity.id
_entity.type
_entity.pdbx_description
1 polymer ?
#
loop_
_entity_poly.entity_id
_entity_poly.type
_entity_poly.pdbx_seq_one_letter_code
_entity_poly.pdbx_strand_id
1 'polypeptide(L)'
;MRLKRWESPRKQGRNDKGKGGAARKRQLKKQQQMLRKRLKEKSKEDNGKNNRQGEEKSIFPHFFCRFFMGLIINRVHLIPVFKN
;
A
#
# COMPACT_ATOMS: atom_id res chain seq x y z
N MET A 1 -35.18 -7.05 17.77
CA MET A 1 -34.47 -6.84 19.04
C MET A 1 -33.61 -5.58 18.93
N ARG A 2 -33.62 -4.69 19.94
CA ARG A 2 -32.72 -3.52 19.99
C ARG A 2 -31.52 -3.86 20.89
N LEU A 3 -30.30 -3.60 20.42
CA LEU A 3 -29.09 -3.81 21.22
C LEU A 3 -29.06 -2.90 22.45
N LYS A 4 -28.55 -3.41 23.58
CA LYS A 4 -28.34 -2.61 24.78
C LYS A 4 -27.28 -1.55 24.52
N ARG A 5 -27.37 -0.43 25.25
CA ARG A 5 -26.47 0.73 25.08
C ARG A 5 -24.98 0.39 25.20
N TRP A 6 -24.63 -0.65 25.97
CA TRP A 6 -23.27 -1.14 26.16
C TRP A 6 -22.84 -2.21 25.14
N GLU A 7 -23.79 -2.81 24.43
CA GLU A 7 -23.59 -3.81 23.37
C GLU A 7 -23.38 -3.16 22.00
N SER A 8 -23.77 -1.88 21.83
CA SER A 8 -23.54 -1.14 20.60
C SER A 8 -22.04 -1.13 20.26
N PRO A 9 -21.63 -1.54 19.03
CA PRO A 9 -20.24 -1.56 18.62
C PRO A 9 -19.58 -0.21 18.87
N ARG A 10 -18.70 -0.16 19.87
CA ARG A 10 -17.97 1.05 20.23
C ARG A 10 -17.09 1.43 19.04
N LYS A 11 -17.22 2.66 18.54
CA LYS A 11 -16.41 3.15 17.42
C LYS A 11 -14.92 2.97 17.72
N GLN A 12 -14.21 2.28 16.82
CA GLN A 12 -12.76 2.15 16.88
C GLN A 12 -12.12 3.55 16.79
N GLY A 13 -10.99 3.75 17.49
CA GLY A 13 -10.23 5.00 17.43
C GLY A 13 -10.46 6.02 18.55
N ARG A 14 -11.35 5.75 19.53
CA ARG A 14 -11.51 6.62 20.73
C ARG A 14 -10.22 6.73 21.56
N ASN A 15 -9.41 5.66 21.57
CA ASN A 15 -8.20 5.56 22.40
C ASN A 15 -6.94 6.11 21.72
N ASP A 16 -7.02 6.52 20.44
CA ASP A 16 -5.85 6.93 19.65
C ASP A 16 -5.38 8.37 19.93
N LYS A 17 -6.23 9.17 20.56
CA LYS A 17 -6.00 10.59 20.90
C LYS A 17 -5.49 10.82 22.32
N GLY A 18 -5.51 9.77 23.18
CA GLY A 18 -5.04 9.85 24.56
C GLY A 18 -3.59 9.40 24.76
N LYS A 19 -3.09 9.50 25.99
CA LYS A 19 -1.72 9.08 26.38
C LYS A 19 -1.43 7.62 25.98
N GLY A 20 -2.41 6.72 26.15
CA GLY A 20 -2.31 5.31 25.77
C GLY A 20 -2.16 5.10 24.25
N GLY A 21 -2.95 5.81 23.44
CA GLY A 21 -2.84 5.77 21.98
C GLY A 21 -1.53 6.34 21.47
N ALA A 22 -1.06 7.44 22.04
CA ALA A 22 0.24 8.03 21.71
C ALA A 22 1.40 7.10 22.06
N ALA A 23 1.35 6.45 23.23
CA ALA A 23 2.34 5.44 23.64
C ALA A 23 2.36 4.24 22.67
N ARG A 24 1.18 3.72 22.29
CA ARG A 24 1.05 2.62 21.33
C ARG A 24 1.60 2.99 19.95
N LYS A 25 1.31 4.20 19.45
CA LYS A 25 1.88 4.72 18.19
C LYS A 25 3.40 4.79 18.24
N ARG A 26 3.98 5.23 19.37
CA ARG A 26 5.45 5.25 19.56
C ARG A 26 6.05 3.85 19.54
N GLN A 27 5.40 2.87 20.16
CA GLN A 27 5.85 1.47 20.12
C GLN A 27 5.85 0.92 18.69
N LEU A 28 4.76 1.13 17.94
CA LEU A 28 4.67 0.71 16.54
C LEU A 28 5.75 1.37 15.67
N LYS A 29 6.01 2.67 15.85
CA LYS A 29 7.08 3.38 15.15
C LYS A 29 8.45 2.78 15.43
N LYS A 30 8.74 2.42 16.69
CA LYS A 30 9.99 1.75 17.08
C LYS A 30 10.12 0.38 16.41
N GLN A 31 9.07 -0.43 16.42
CA GLN A 31 9.06 -1.74 15.76
C GLN A 31 9.34 -1.62 14.26
N GLN A 32 8.67 -0.68 13.58
CA GLN A 32 8.90 -0.43 12.15
C GLN A 32 10.33 0.04 11.86
N GLN A 33 10.89 0.92 12.69
CA GLN A 33 12.27 1.36 12.52
C GLN A 33 13.27 0.21 12.69
N MET A 34 13.05 -0.66 13.68
CA MET A 34 13.88 -1.85 13.88
C MET A 34 13.78 -2.81 12.70
N LEU A 35 12.57 -3.03 12.16
CA LEU A 35 12.38 -3.85 10.97
C LEU A 35 13.12 -3.28 9.76
N ARG A 36 13.05 -1.95 9.53
CA ARG A 36 13.79 -1.28 8.45
C ARG A 36 15.30 -1.49 8.56
N LYS A 37 15.86 -1.40 9.78
CA LYS A 37 17.28 -1.64 10.01
C LYS A 37 17.66 -3.07 9.66
N ARG A 38 16.93 -4.05 10.19
CA ARG A 38 17.16 -5.49 9.91
C ARG A 38 17.10 -5.82 8.42
N LEU A 39 16.12 -5.28 7.70
CA LEU A 39 15.99 -5.49 6.25
C LEU A 39 17.16 -4.85 5.48
N LYS A 40 17.61 -3.66 5.89
CA LYS A 40 18.76 -2.98 5.28
C LYS A 40 20.09 -3.66 5.61
N GLU A 41 20.24 -4.21 6.80
CA GLU A 41 21.43 -4.99 7.20
C GLU A 41 21.53 -6.27 6.38
N LYS A 42 20.43 -7.03 6.28
CA LYS A 42 20.36 -8.23 5.43
C LYS A 42 20.75 -7.92 3.97
N SER A 43 20.24 -6.83 3.39
CA SER A 43 20.58 -6.47 2.02
C SER A 43 22.04 -6.03 1.83
N LYS A 44 22.75 -5.61 2.89
CA LYS A 44 24.17 -5.24 2.81
C LYS A 44 25.09 -6.45 2.83
N GLU A 45 24.74 -7.48 3.60
CA GLU A 45 25.49 -8.76 3.61
C GLU A 45 25.44 -9.44 2.23
N ASP A 46 24.32 -9.35 1.52
CA ASP A 46 24.18 -9.87 0.15
C ASP A 46 24.90 -9.02 -0.91
N ASN A 47 25.08 -7.71 -0.68
CA ASN A 47 25.79 -6.81 -1.61
C ASN A 47 27.31 -6.99 -1.62
N GLY A 48 27.89 -7.64 -0.60
CA GLY A 48 29.31 -7.99 -0.59
C GLY A 48 29.70 -9.06 -1.63
N LYS A 49 28.73 -9.72 -2.26
CA LYS A 49 28.96 -10.78 -3.26
C LYS A 49 28.68 -10.36 -4.71
N ASN A 50 28.04 -9.21 -4.95
CA ASN A 50 27.51 -8.84 -6.26
C ASN A 50 28.09 -7.52 -6.79
N ASN A 51 29.41 -7.36 -6.78
CA ASN A 51 30.08 -6.31 -7.55
C ASN A 51 30.20 -6.74 -9.03
N ARG A 52 29.09 -6.89 -9.77
CA ARG A 52 29.12 -6.91 -11.25
C ARG A 52 27.79 -6.39 -11.83
N GLN A 53 27.90 -5.27 -12.55
CA GLN A 53 26.96 -4.75 -13.56
C GLN A 53 25.51 -4.51 -13.09
N GLY A 54 25.09 -3.26 -12.94
CA GLY A 54 24.92 -2.36 -14.08
C GLY A 54 23.65 -2.75 -14.82
N GLU A 55 22.51 -2.25 -14.36
CA GLU A 55 21.31 -2.00 -15.18
C GLU A 55 20.24 -1.38 -14.27
N GLU A 56 19.83 -0.17 -14.63
CA GLU A 56 18.67 0.51 -14.06
C GLU A 56 17.40 -0.27 -14.43
N LYS A 57 17.15 -1.37 -13.72
CA LYS A 57 15.87 -2.08 -13.81
C LYS A 57 14.91 -1.27 -12.97
N SER A 58 14.15 -0.42 -13.65
CA SER A 58 12.93 0.17 -13.13
C SER A 58 12.04 -0.97 -12.62
N ILE A 59 12.14 -1.25 -11.31
CA ILE A 59 11.26 -2.16 -10.57
C ILE A 59 9.91 -1.45 -10.37
N PHE A 60 9.34 -0.92 -11.46
CA PHE A 60 7.96 -0.48 -11.47
C PHE A 60 7.12 -1.75 -11.58
N PRO A 61 6.27 -2.06 -10.60
CA PRO A 61 5.49 -3.29 -10.65
C PRO A 61 4.63 -3.24 -11.91
N HIS A 62 4.80 -4.22 -12.79
CA HIS A 62 4.06 -4.36 -14.06
C HIS A 62 2.53 -4.31 -13.86
N PHE A 63 2.08 -4.57 -12.63
CA PHE A 63 0.69 -4.45 -12.19
C PHE A 63 0.14 -3.01 -12.22
N PHE A 64 0.96 -1.98 -11.97
CA PHE A 64 0.50 -0.58 -11.98
C PHE A 64 0.26 -0.03 -13.40
N CYS A 65 1.02 -0.48 -14.41
CA CYS A 65 0.83 -0.04 -15.81
C CYS A 65 -0.49 -0.54 -16.41
N ARG A 66 -0.94 -1.75 -16.05
CA ARG A 66 -2.15 -2.36 -16.61
C ARG A 66 -3.43 -1.64 -16.17
N PHE A 67 -3.42 -0.99 -15.01
CA PHE A 67 -4.60 -0.33 -14.43
C PHE A 67 -4.88 1.05 -15.07
N PHE A 68 -3.84 1.80 -15.46
CA PHE A 68 -4.01 3.14 -16.06
C PHE A 68 -4.21 3.12 -17.58
N MET A 69 -3.67 2.13 -18.30
CA MET A 69 -3.78 2.07 -19.77
C MET A 69 -5.12 1.50 -20.28
N GLY A 70 -5.94 0.91 -19.39
CA GLY A 70 -7.23 0.32 -19.77
C GLY A 70 -8.38 1.31 -19.98
N LEU A 71 -8.20 2.60 -19.66
CA LEU A 71 -9.27 3.61 -19.71
C LEU A 71 -9.29 4.44 -21.02
N ILE A 72 -8.50 4.11 -22.04
CA ILE A 72 -8.40 4.92 -23.27
C ILE A 72 -9.04 4.25 -24.50
N ILE A 73 -9.39 2.95 -24.49
CA ILE A 73 -9.74 2.25 -25.76
C ILE A 73 -11.24 2.03 -26.01
N ASN A 74 -12.17 2.37 -25.12
CA ASN A 74 -13.60 2.19 -25.41
C ASN A 74 -14.37 3.52 -25.48
N ARG A 75 -14.12 4.31 -26.54
CA ARG A 75 -14.98 5.46 -26.91
C ARG A 75 -14.99 5.82 -28.40
N VAL A 76 -14.83 4.85 -29.30
CA VAL A 76 -15.09 5.07 -30.74
C VAL A 76 -15.74 3.84 -31.39
N HIS A 77 -16.99 3.55 -31.06
CA HIS A 77 -17.87 2.76 -31.93
C HIS A 77 -19.33 3.05 -31.59
N LEU A 78 -19.85 4.17 -32.12
CA LEU A 78 -21.27 4.31 -32.37
C LEU A 78 -21.49 5.39 -33.44
N ILE A 79 -21.35 4.99 -34.70
CA ILE A 79 -21.90 5.73 -35.85
C ILE A 79 -22.94 4.77 -36.47
N PRO A 80 -24.25 5.02 -36.32
CA PRO A 80 -25.24 4.26 -37.07
C PRO A 80 -25.32 4.84 -38.49
N VAL A 81 -24.89 4.06 -39.48
CA VAL A 81 -25.11 4.38 -40.90
C VAL A 81 -26.54 3.97 -41.24
N PHE A 82 -27.44 4.95 -41.33
CA PHE A 82 -28.72 4.82 -42.02
C PHE A 82 -28.45 4.61 -43.51
N LYS A 83 -28.99 3.53 -44.08
CA LYS A 83 -28.92 3.24 -45.52
C LYS A 83 -30.36 3.04 -46.02
N ASN A 84 -30.85 4.00 -46.81
CA ASN A 84 -31.99 3.83 -47.72
C ASN A 84 -31.46 3.33 -49.07
#